data_AF-A0A4P5Y3X0-F1
#
_entry.id   AF-A0A4P5Y3X0-F1
#
_cell.length_a   1.000
_cell.length_b   1.000
_cell.length_c   1.000
_cell.angle_alpha   90.00
_cell.angle_beta   90.00
_cell.angle_gamma   90.00
#
_symmetry.space_group_name_H-M   'P 1'
#
loop_
_entity.id
_entity.type
_entity.pdbx_description
1 polymer ?
#
loop_
_entity_poly.entity_id
_entity_poly.type
_entity_poly.pdbx_seq_one_letter_code
_entity_poly.pdbx_strand_id
1 'polypeptide(L)' 'MAERAGDSEAIEQALHDLKNAWEAAGAGWTDDARLEIERDFLEPIRGRAREAGKTLQALALLVHDAQRDCA' A
#
# COMPACT_ATOMS: atom_id res chain seq x y z
N MET A 1 -14.06 -2.47 16.28
CA MET A 1 -13.28 -3.40 15.42
C MET A 1 -13.15 -2.94 13.96
N ALA A 2 -13.96 -1.99 13.46
CA ALA A 2 -13.96 -1.58 12.05
C ALA A 2 -12.79 -0.66 11.62
N GLU A 3 -12.21 0.16 12.51
CA GLU A 3 -11.11 1.07 12.14
C GLU A 3 -9.82 0.35 11.71
N ARG A 4 -9.57 -0.88 12.20
CA ARG A 4 -8.26 -1.54 12.08
C ARG A 4 -8.05 -2.31 10.78
N ALA A 5 -9.12 -2.83 10.19
CA ALA A 5 -9.10 -3.29 8.80
C ALA A 5 -8.92 -2.08 7.85
N GLY A 6 -9.43 -0.92 8.26
CA GLY A 6 -9.35 0.34 7.53
C GLY A 6 -7.92 0.83 7.28
N ASP A 7 -6.94 0.53 8.14
CA ASP A 7 -5.56 1.00 7.94
C ASP A 7 -4.84 0.27 6.80
N SER A 8 -5.01 -1.06 6.70
CA SER A 8 -4.49 -1.83 5.57
C SER A 8 -5.21 -1.46 4.28
N GLU A 9 -6.53 -1.27 4.37
CA GLU A 9 -7.38 -0.87 3.26
C GLU A 9 -7.06 0.56 2.78
N ALA A 10 -6.69 1.46 3.68
CA ALA A 10 -6.25 2.82 3.36
C ALA A 10 -4.91 2.83 2.60
N ILE A 11 -3.96 1.94 2.96
CA ILE A 11 -2.70 1.80 2.22
C ILE A 11 -2.97 1.25 0.82
N GLU A 12 -3.86 0.26 0.69
CA GLU A 12 -4.24 -0.29 -0.61
C GLU A 12 -4.94 0.75 -1.49
N GLN A 13 -5.86 1.53 -0.92
CA GLN A 13 -6.54 2.61 -1.62
C GLN A 13 -5.55 3.71 -2.05
N ALA A 14 -4.64 4.12 -1.18
CA ALA A 14 -3.61 5.11 -1.51
C ALA A 14 -2.69 4.64 -2.63
N LEU A 15 -2.32 3.35 -2.67
CA LEU A 15 -1.56 2.76 -3.79
C LEU A 15 -2.34 2.76 -5.09
N HIS A 16 -3.65 2.49 -5.02
CA HIS A 16 -4.53 2.54 -6.18
C HIS A 16 -4.63 3.97 -6.74
N ASP A 17 -4.86 4.95 -5.86
CA ASP A 17 -4.95 6.36 -6.23
C ASP A 17 -3.63 6.87 -6.82
N LEU A 18 -2.50 6.49 -6.22
CA LEU A 18 -1.16 6.83 -6.74
C LEU A 18 -0.95 6.26 -8.15
N LYS A 19 -1.36 5.00 -8.38
CA LYS A 19 -1.27 4.38 -9.70
C LYS A 19 -2.13 5.14 -10.72
N ASN A 20 -3.37 5.46 -10.37
CA ASN A 20 -4.29 6.16 -11.27
C ASN A 20 -3.78 7.57 -11.60
N ALA A 21 -3.27 8.29 -10.58
CA ALA A 21 -2.67 9.60 -10.76
C ALA A 21 -1.42 9.54 -11.66
N TRP A 22 -0.58 8.51 -11.49
CA TRP A 22 0.57 8.28 -12.36
C TRP A 22 0.16 7.99 -13.81
N GLU A 23 -0.81 7.09 -14.03
CA GLU A 23 -1.30 6.78 -15.37
C GLU A 23 -1.91 8.00 -16.07
N ALA A 24 -2.65 8.82 -15.32
CA ALA A 24 -3.21 10.08 -15.81
C ALA A 24 -2.12 11.11 -16.14
N ALA A 25 -1.10 11.26 -15.28
CA ALA A 25 0.02 12.18 -15.50
C ALA A 25 0.93 11.73 -16.66
N GLY A 26 1.07 10.42 -16.86
CA GLY A 26 1.86 9.82 -17.93
C GLY A 26 1.16 9.80 -19.30
N ALA A 27 -0.11 10.21 -19.39
CA ALA A 27 -0.83 10.31 -20.66
C ALA A 27 -0.21 11.40 -21.55
N GLY A 28 0.81 11.02 -22.33
CA GLY A 28 1.61 11.92 -23.16
C GLY A 28 3.13 11.71 -23.00
N TRP A 29 3.55 10.91 -22.03
CA TRP A 29 4.96 10.54 -21.86
C TRP A 29 5.25 9.34 -22.75
N THR A 30 6.09 9.55 -23.76
CA THR A 30 6.49 8.54 -24.75
C THR A 30 7.94 8.08 -24.61
N ASP A 31 8.65 8.57 -23.60
CA ASP A 31 10.09 8.42 -23.43
C ASP A 31 10.47 7.46 -22.29
N ASP A 32 11.74 7.03 -22.34
CA ASP A 32 12.35 6.12 -21.35
C ASP A 32 12.28 6.67 -19.92
N ALA A 33 12.15 7.99 -19.76
CA ALA A 33 11.96 8.66 -18.47
C ALA A 33 10.73 8.14 -17.72
N ARG A 34 9.65 7.77 -18.42
CA ARG A 34 8.47 7.16 -17.80
C ARG A 34 8.81 5.81 -17.18
N LEU A 35 9.54 4.97 -17.91
CA LEU A 35 9.93 3.64 -17.46
C LEU A 35 10.93 3.71 -16.30
N GLU A 36 11.84 4.68 -16.33
CA GLU A 36 12.77 4.93 -15.23
C GLU A 36 12.03 5.34 -13.96
N ILE A 37 11.03 6.22 -14.05
CA ILE A 37 10.25 6.63 -12.86
C ILE A 37 9.42 5.46 -12.31
N GLU A 38 8.80 4.67 -13.18
CA GLU A 38 8.07 3.46 -12.77
C GLU A 38 8.99 2.49 -12.01
N ARG A 39 10.16 2.21 -12.58
CA ARG A 39 11.13 1.27 -12.01
C ARG A 39 11.78 1.79 -10.73
N ASP A 40 12.25 3.03 -10.73
CA ASP A 40 13.15 3.55 -9.69
C ASP A 40 12.39 4.14 -8.50
N PHE A 41 11.12 4.51 -8.68
CA PHE A 41 10.32 5.16 -7.63
C PHE A 41 9.02 4.42 -7.33
N LEU A 42 8.17 4.14 -8.32
CA LEU A 42 6.84 3.57 -8.07
C LEU A 42 6.90 2.13 -7.58
N GLU A 43 7.72 1.28 -8.22
CA GLU A 43 7.88 -0.12 -7.81
C GLU A 43 8.42 -0.26 -6.37
N PRO A 44 9.47 0.48 -5.97
CA PRO A 44 9.95 0.49 -4.59
C PRO A 44 8.93 1.00 -3.57
N ILE A 45 8.10 1.98 -3.94
CA ILE A 45 7.03 2.49 -3.06
C ILE A 45 5.95 1.42 -2.88
N ARG A 46 5.50 0.78 -3.98
CA ARG A 46 4.54 -0.32 -3.95
C ARG A 46 5.04 -1.50 -3.11
N GLY A 47 6.31 -1.86 -3.25
CA GLY A 47 6.94 -2.91 -2.44
C GLY A 47 6.88 -2.59 -0.95
N ARG A 48 7.33 -1.38 -0.56
CA ARG A 48 7.31 -0.94 0.84
C ARG A 48 5.91 -0.88 1.44
N ALA A 49 4.94 -0.38 0.66
CA ALA A 49 3.55 -0.30 1.10
C ALA A 49 2.92 -1.70 1.30
N ARG A 50 3.22 -2.67 0.44
CA ARG A 50 2.80 -4.07 0.63
C ARG A 50 3.38 -4.68 1.91
N GLU A 51 4.67 -4.47 2.17
CA GLU A 51 5.30 -4.96 3.41
C GLU A 51 4.72 -4.29 4.67
N ALA A 52 4.42 -3.00 4.59
CA ALA A 52 3.72 -2.29 5.67
C ALA A 52 2.32 -2.89 5.92
N GLY A 53 1.54 -3.15 4.86
CA GLY A 53 0.22 -3.78 4.96
C GLY A 53 0.27 -5.18 5.62
N LYS A 54 1.21 -6.03 5.20
CA LYS A 54 1.44 -7.34 5.84
C LYS A 54 1.78 -7.23 7.33
N THR A 55 2.64 -6.27 7.67
CA THR A 55 3.06 -6.03 9.06
C THR A 55 1.88 -5.58 9.92
N LEU A 56 1.05 -4.67 9.40
CA LEU A 56 -0.16 -4.21 10.10
C LEU A 56 -1.16 -5.35 10.32
N GLN A 57 -1.38 -6.20 9.31
CA GLN A 57 -2.25 -7.38 9.44
C GLN A 57 -1.71 -8.36 10.50
N ALA A 58 -0.41 -8.63 10.52
CA ALA A 58 0.19 -9.49 11.54
C ALA A 58 0.03 -8.93 12.96
N LEU A 59 0.23 -7.62 13.13
CA LEU A 59 0.01 -6.95 14.42
C LEU A 59 -1.46 -7.01 14.85
N ALA A 60 -2.39 -6.84 13.91
CA ALA A 60 -3.83 -6.93 14.20
C ALA A 60 -4.22 -8.33 14.71
N LEU A 61 -3.67 -9.39 14.12
CA LEU A 61 -3.86 -10.77 14.58
C LEU A 61 -3.31 -10.98 15.99
N LEU A 62 -2.08 -10.52 16.26
CA LEU A 62 -1.48 -10.63 17.60
C LEU A 62 -2.30 -9.93 18.68
N VAL A 63 -2.81 -8.74 18.38
CA VAL A 63 -3.68 -7.98 19.31
C VAL A 63 -4.99 -8.73 19.54
N HIS A 64 -5.58 -9.31 18.49
CA HIS A 64 -6.81 -10.10 18.62
C HIS A 64 -6.60 -11.33 19.50
N ASP A 65 -5.50 -12.06 19.30
CA ASP A 65 -5.16 -13.22 20.13
C ASP A 65 -4.95 -12.82 21.60
N ALA A 66 -4.22 -11.73 21.85
CA ALA A 66 -4.05 -11.21 23.22
C ALA A 66 -5.38 -10.81 23.87
N GLN A 67 -6.31 -10.23 23.10
CA GLN A 67 -7.65 -9.88 23.59
C GLN A 67 -8.48 -11.12 23.93
N ARG A 68 -8.39 -12.17 23.11
CA ARG A 68 -9.07 -13.45 23.38
C ARG A 68 -8.52 -14.12 24.65
N ASP A 69 -7.20 -14.12 24.82
CA ASP A 69 -6.54 -14.82 25.92
C ASP A 69 -6.71 -14.07 27.27
N CYS A 70 -7.11 -12.80 27.24
CA CYS A 70 -7.41 -11.98 28.42
C CYS A 70 -8.92 -11.84 28.72
N ALA A 71 -9.79 -12.45 27.91
CA ALA A 71 -11.25 -12.47 28.10
C ALA A 71 -11.69 -13.74 28.83
#